data_AF-A0A2D6TUM6-F1
#
_entry.id   AF-A0A2D6TUM6-F1
#
_cell.length_a   1.000
_cell.length_b   1.000
_cell.length_c   1.000
_cell.angle_alpha   90.00
_cell.angle_beta   90.00
_cell.angle_gamma   90.00
#
_symmetry.space_group_name_H-M   'P 1'
#
loop_
_entity.id
_entity.type
_entity.pdbx_description
1 polymer ?
#
loop_
_entity_poly.entity_id
_entity_poly.type
_entity_poly.pdbx_seq_one_letter_code
_entity_poly.pdbx_strand_id
1 'polypeptide(L)'
;MFKTINLTLRTLRTLHVLIACSYLLFGMSLSAYAEDESLALTPATSAEEIALIYYNLKQKDPNFIDLAAPNVPAGSDMATVQNEINRLQDLFAKSNPDSKYIVIQDVIPFTAQTANQHTVFMLEDFNSEFFIPFSFQKLNLMIKPQEIDIYGGIPMSEDMLATFFDGYDGKAFISYTLHIRAKYASDDKILLEDGKEYALLIGDIAYLALLNRNGKPFWVYEAPWYGDTMQSELQGLYHKEKLLTSPELNKVQDEINQQYQQP
;
A
#
# COMPACT_ATOMS: atom_id res chain seq x y z
N MET A 1 25.18 52.73 56.29
CA MET A 1 26.20 52.29 55.32
C MET A 1 26.13 50.76 55.22
N PHE A 2 25.86 50.25 54.02
CA PHE A 2 25.94 48.85 53.57
C PHE A 2 25.13 47.76 54.31
N LYS A 3 23.80 47.76 54.14
CA LYS A 3 22.99 46.54 54.35
C LYS A 3 21.92 46.26 53.27
N THR A 4 21.98 46.97 52.14
CA THR A 4 20.89 46.98 51.13
C THR A 4 21.30 46.50 49.75
N ILE A 5 22.48 45.87 49.59
CA ILE A 5 22.98 45.44 48.26
C ILE A 5 23.01 43.91 48.10
N ASN A 6 22.89 43.14 49.19
CA ASN A 6 23.04 41.66 49.12
C ASN A 6 21.75 40.87 48.87
N LEU A 7 20.56 41.48 48.95
CA LEU A 7 19.31 40.77 48.69
C LEU A 7 18.92 40.77 47.20
N THR A 8 19.33 41.80 46.45
CA THR A 8 18.96 41.99 45.04
C THR A 8 19.76 41.10 44.08
N LEU A 9 20.97 40.67 44.48
CA LEU A 9 21.82 39.78 43.67
C LEU A 9 21.48 38.29 43.82
N ARG A 10 20.86 37.89 44.95
CA ARG A 10 20.42 36.50 45.14
C ARG A 10 19.13 36.21 44.39
N THR A 11 18.15 37.11 44.42
CA THR A 11 16.90 36.97 43.62
C THR A 11 17.15 37.04 42.12
N LEU A 12 18.11 37.86 41.66
CA LEU A 12 18.47 37.88 40.23
C LEU A 12 19.05 36.54 39.76
N ARG A 13 19.93 35.89 40.54
CA ARG A 13 20.51 34.59 40.13
C ARG A 13 19.49 33.46 40.15
N THR A 14 18.54 33.44 41.09
CA THR A 14 17.48 32.40 41.12
C THR A 14 16.49 32.58 39.96
N LEU A 15 16.22 33.83 39.54
CA LEU A 15 15.35 34.10 38.39
C LEU A 15 15.99 33.67 37.06
N HIS A 16 17.32 33.85 36.89
CA HIS A 16 18.01 33.38 35.67
C HIS A 16 18.13 31.86 35.60
N VAL A 17 18.23 31.16 36.74
CA VAL A 17 18.26 29.68 36.77
C VAL A 17 16.86 29.09 36.50
N LEU A 18 15.79 29.71 37.01
CA LEU A 18 14.42 29.28 36.70
C LEU A 18 14.04 29.55 35.23
N ILE A 19 14.48 30.66 34.64
CA ILE A 19 14.28 30.93 33.22
C ILE A 19 15.11 29.96 32.34
N ALA A 20 16.35 29.64 32.72
CA ALA A 20 17.16 28.66 32.00
C ALA A 20 16.59 27.24 32.07
N CYS A 21 16.00 26.82 33.20
CA CYS A 21 15.28 25.55 33.28
C CYS A 21 13.99 25.51 32.46
N SER A 22 13.27 26.64 32.35
CA SER A 22 12.10 26.74 31.46
C SER A 22 12.50 26.64 29.99
N TYR A 23 13.65 27.19 29.56
CA TYR A 23 14.15 27.03 28.19
C TYR A 23 14.72 25.65 27.91
N LEU A 24 15.28 24.96 28.91
CA LEU A 24 15.70 23.55 28.77
C LEU A 24 14.49 22.61 28.71
N LEU A 25 13.42 22.88 29.46
CA LEU A 25 12.17 22.11 29.37
C LEU A 25 11.36 22.43 28.10
N PHE A 26 11.40 23.67 27.59
CA PHE A 26 10.79 24.01 26.31
C PHE A 26 11.65 23.55 25.11
N GLY A 27 12.98 23.52 25.25
CA GLY A 27 13.92 22.98 24.26
C GLY A 27 13.88 21.45 24.17
N MET A 28 13.56 20.76 25.27
CA MET A 28 13.29 19.31 25.29
C MET A 28 11.86 18.95 24.87
N SER A 29 10.91 19.90 24.85
CA SER A 29 9.59 19.68 24.23
C SER A 29 9.52 20.07 22.76
N LEU A 30 10.45 20.88 22.25
CA LEU A 30 10.56 21.23 20.82
C LEU A 30 11.49 20.32 20.02
N SER A 31 12.31 19.50 20.68
CA SER A 31 13.02 18.37 20.06
C SER A 31 12.25 17.05 20.16
N ALA A 32 11.06 17.08 20.78
CA ALA A 32 10.07 16.00 20.77
C ALA A 32 8.98 16.19 19.69
N TYR A 33 9.04 17.29 18.92
CA TYR A 33 8.68 17.18 17.51
C TYR A 33 9.82 16.44 16.83
N ALA A 34 9.83 15.13 17.09
CA ALA A 34 10.33 14.15 16.15
C ALA A 34 9.88 14.63 14.78
N GLU A 35 10.82 14.52 13.83
CA GLU A 35 10.53 14.52 12.41
C GLU A 35 9.12 13.95 12.20
N ASP A 36 8.15 14.84 12.01
CA ASP A 36 6.95 14.53 11.27
C ASP A 36 7.50 14.48 9.83
N GLU A 37 8.32 13.46 9.56
CA GLU A 37 8.28 12.79 8.29
C GLU A 37 6.80 12.51 8.13
N SER A 38 6.11 13.44 7.44
CA SER A 38 4.85 13.14 6.79
C SER A 38 4.98 11.69 6.35
N LEU A 39 4.14 10.81 6.86
CA LEU A 39 4.12 9.36 6.59
C LEU A 39 3.89 9.15 5.09
N ALA A 40 4.87 9.58 4.29
CA ALA A 40 5.00 9.34 2.89
C ALA A 40 5.39 7.88 2.86
N LEU A 41 4.35 7.06 2.79
CA LEU A 41 4.49 5.64 2.61
C LEU A 41 5.49 5.44 1.46
N THR A 42 6.47 4.56 1.66
CA THR A 42 7.49 4.27 0.65
C THR A 42 7.22 2.90 0.03
N PRO A 43 7.52 2.69 -1.27
CA PRO A 43 7.31 1.39 -1.86
C PRO A 43 8.29 0.36 -1.26
N ALA A 44 7.82 -0.87 -1.09
CA ALA A 44 8.68 -2.03 -0.94
C ALA A 44 9.39 -2.25 -2.28
N THR A 45 10.70 -2.08 -2.28
CA THR A 45 11.54 -2.02 -3.49
C THR A 45 12.08 -3.39 -3.91
N SER A 46 11.92 -4.41 -3.08
CA SER A 46 12.41 -5.77 -3.36
C SER A 46 11.51 -6.86 -2.80
N ALA A 47 11.61 -8.06 -3.38
CA ALA A 47 10.92 -9.26 -2.89
C ALA A 47 11.34 -9.61 -1.44
N GLU A 48 12.59 -9.32 -1.08
CA GLU A 48 13.10 -9.48 0.28
C GLU A 48 12.35 -8.58 1.27
N GLU A 49 12.14 -7.30 0.94
CA GLU A 49 11.39 -6.38 1.80
C GLU A 49 9.96 -6.85 2.02
N ILE A 50 9.29 -7.39 1.00
CA ILE A 50 7.94 -7.97 1.14
C ILE A 50 7.94 -9.16 2.11
N ALA A 51 8.94 -10.05 2.01
CA ALA A 51 9.09 -11.16 2.94
C ALA A 51 9.34 -10.66 4.38
N LEU A 52 10.17 -9.64 4.57
CA LEU A 52 10.43 -9.06 5.89
C LEU A 52 9.20 -8.36 6.47
N ILE A 53 8.37 -7.69 5.65
CA ILE A 53 7.07 -7.16 6.07
C ILE A 53 6.18 -8.28 6.62
N TYR A 54 6.09 -9.41 5.91
CA TYR A 54 5.34 -10.58 6.38
C TYR A 54 5.82 -11.07 7.76
N TYR A 55 7.13 -11.29 7.92
CA TYR A 55 7.70 -11.76 9.20
C TYR A 55 7.51 -10.76 10.35
N ASN A 56 7.58 -9.46 10.06
CA ASN A 56 7.40 -8.41 11.06
C ASN A 56 5.94 -8.37 11.55
N LEU A 57 4.98 -8.42 10.63
CA LEU A 57 3.55 -8.51 10.97
C LEU A 57 3.21 -9.78 11.76
N LYS A 58 3.91 -10.88 11.47
CA LYS A 58 3.83 -12.13 12.23
C LYS A 58 4.50 -12.08 13.61
N GLN A 59 5.25 -11.02 13.91
CA GLN A 59 6.08 -10.88 15.11
C GLN A 59 6.99 -12.10 15.31
N LYS A 60 7.56 -12.61 14.21
CA LYS A 60 8.37 -13.83 14.19
C LYS A 60 9.64 -13.58 13.41
N ASP A 61 10.77 -13.89 14.03
CA ASP A 61 12.05 -13.78 13.35
C ASP A 61 12.11 -14.75 12.16
N PRO A 62 12.53 -14.27 10.97
CA PRO A 62 12.77 -15.16 9.85
C PRO A 62 13.98 -16.05 10.12
N ASN A 63 14.04 -17.19 9.43
CA ASN A 63 15.30 -17.92 9.32
C ASN A 63 16.24 -17.15 8.39
N PHE A 64 17.04 -16.24 8.96
CA PHE A 64 17.97 -15.39 8.20
C PHE A 64 19.00 -16.18 7.40
N ILE A 65 19.35 -17.40 7.82
CA ILE A 65 20.26 -18.27 7.06
C ILE A 65 19.58 -18.72 5.77
N ASP A 66 18.32 -19.15 5.85
CA ASP A 66 17.55 -19.53 4.66
C ASP A 66 17.39 -18.33 3.71
N LEU A 67 17.11 -17.14 4.26
CA LEU A 67 16.97 -15.90 3.48
C LEU A 67 18.28 -15.43 2.82
N ALA A 68 19.42 -15.59 3.49
CA ALA A 68 20.74 -15.19 2.98
C ALA A 68 21.26 -16.13 1.88
N ALA A 69 20.91 -17.42 1.94
CA ALA A 69 21.52 -18.46 1.11
C ALA A 69 21.55 -18.18 -0.41
N PRO A 70 20.53 -17.59 -1.03
CA PRO A 70 20.56 -17.30 -2.48
C PRO A 70 21.41 -16.09 -2.87
N ASN A 71 21.62 -15.15 -1.94
CA ASN A 71 22.41 -13.93 -2.18
C ASN A 71 23.91 -14.16 -1.96
N VAL A 72 24.30 -15.32 -1.43
CA VAL A 72 25.69 -15.68 -1.16
C VAL A 72 26.17 -16.70 -2.21
N PRO A 73 27.22 -16.39 -2.99
CA PRO A 73 27.76 -17.32 -3.98
C PRO A 73 28.14 -18.68 -3.36
N ALA A 74 27.93 -19.76 -4.11
CA ALA A 74 28.32 -21.10 -3.67
C ALA A 74 29.83 -21.17 -3.37
N GLY A 75 30.19 -21.65 -2.18
CA GLY A 75 31.58 -21.71 -1.72
C GLY A 75 32.11 -20.42 -1.08
N SER A 76 31.26 -19.41 -0.84
CA SER A 76 31.63 -18.24 -0.05
C SER A 76 32.06 -18.63 1.37
N ASP A 77 32.93 -17.81 1.97
CA ASP A 77 33.35 -18.00 3.35
C ASP A 77 32.22 -17.69 4.36
N MET A 78 32.41 -18.17 5.59
CA MET A 78 31.45 -17.93 6.67
C MET A 78 31.28 -16.44 7.00
N ALA A 79 32.30 -15.61 6.73
CA ALA A 79 32.24 -14.17 6.97
C ALA A 79 31.26 -13.48 6.01
N THR A 80 31.26 -13.87 4.73
CA THR A 80 30.34 -13.36 3.71
C THR A 80 28.90 -13.73 4.05
N VAL A 81 28.67 -14.99 4.45
CA VAL A 81 27.34 -15.44 4.90
C VAL A 81 26.87 -14.63 6.11
N GLN A 82 27.75 -14.44 7.10
CA GLN A 82 27.40 -13.69 8.31
C GLN A 82 27.13 -12.21 8.03
N ASN A 83 27.86 -11.59 7.10
CA ASN A 83 27.61 -10.20 6.71
C ASN A 83 26.23 -10.03 6.08
N GLU A 84 25.80 -10.98 5.24
CA GLU A 84 24.46 -10.96 4.65
C GLU A 84 23.37 -11.18 5.71
N ILE A 85 23.58 -12.11 6.65
CA ILE A 85 22.68 -12.30 7.79
C ILE A 85 22.54 -11.01 8.61
N ASN A 86 23.64 -10.35 8.92
CA ASN A 86 23.63 -9.09 9.68
C ASN A 86 22.89 -7.99 8.89
N ARG A 87 23.10 -7.89 7.58
CA ARG A 87 22.36 -6.94 6.72
C ARG A 87 20.86 -7.19 6.77
N LEU A 88 20.43 -8.45 6.69
CA LEU A 88 19.03 -8.84 6.76
C LEU A 88 18.41 -8.56 8.14
N GLN A 89 19.16 -8.81 9.22
CA GLN A 89 18.73 -8.49 10.58
C GLN A 89 18.56 -6.98 10.78
N ASP A 90 19.51 -6.18 10.30
CA ASP A 90 19.43 -4.72 10.34
C ASP A 90 18.22 -4.21 9.53
N LEU A 91 17.99 -4.80 8.36
CA LEU A 91 16.84 -4.45 7.52
C LEU A 91 15.51 -4.85 8.20
N PHE A 92 15.45 -6.03 8.82
CA PHE A 92 14.28 -6.49 9.56
C PHE A 92 13.97 -5.60 10.76
N ALA A 93 14.98 -5.23 11.54
CA ALA A 93 14.84 -4.35 12.70
C ALA A 93 14.36 -2.94 12.32
N LYS A 94 14.70 -2.47 11.11
CA LYS A 94 14.26 -1.18 10.56
C LYS A 94 12.95 -1.29 9.75
N SER A 95 12.49 -2.51 9.48
CA SER A 95 11.27 -2.74 8.71
C SER A 95 10.08 -2.30 9.55
N ASN A 96 9.40 -1.25 9.10
CA ASN A 96 8.12 -0.84 9.64
C ASN A 96 7.05 -1.14 8.56
N PRO A 97 6.19 -2.16 8.76
CA PRO A 97 5.11 -2.46 7.84
C PRO A 97 4.18 -1.28 7.57
N ASP A 98 3.98 -0.41 8.57
CA ASP A 98 3.05 0.72 8.47
C ASP A 98 3.60 1.87 7.61
N SER A 99 4.91 1.93 7.37
CA SER A 99 5.54 2.97 6.54
C SER A 99 5.80 2.52 5.10
N LYS A 100 5.43 1.29 4.74
CA LYS A 100 5.67 0.71 3.42
C LYS A 100 4.39 0.26 2.72
N TYR A 101 4.41 0.31 1.39
CA TYR A 101 3.38 -0.28 0.54
C TYR A 101 3.99 -1.24 -0.49
N ILE A 102 3.28 -2.30 -0.83
CA ILE A 102 3.66 -3.25 -1.87
C ILE A 102 3.12 -2.75 -3.19
N VAL A 103 3.98 -2.67 -4.22
CA VAL A 103 3.58 -2.28 -5.58
C VAL A 103 3.43 -3.51 -6.44
N ILE A 104 2.25 -3.66 -7.04
CA ILE A 104 1.96 -4.68 -8.04
C ILE A 104 1.61 -4.00 -9.35
N GLN A 105 2.21 -4.48 -10.43
CA GLN A 105 1.88 -4.08 -11.80
C GLN A 105 1.56 -5.35 -12.57
N ASP A 106 0.36 -5.42 -13.13
CA ASP A 106 -0.09 -6.60 -13.88
C ASP A 106 -1.16 -6.22 -14.90
N VAL A 107 -1.72 -7.22 -15.56
CA VAL A 107 -2.86 -7.11 -16.45
C VAL A 107 -4.04 -7.90 -15.91
N ILE A 108 -5.25 -7.40 -16.14
CA ILE A 108 -6.49 -8.06 -15.73
C ILE A 108 -7.45 -8.17 -16.92
N PRO A 109 -8.12 -9.31 -17.12
CA PRO A 109 -9.19 -9.41 -18.10
C PRO A 109 -10.34 -8.45 -17.79
N PHE A 110 -11.01 -7.97 -18.82
CA PHE A 110 -12.22 -7.17 -18.64
C PHE A 110 -13.27 -7.46 -19.71
N THR A 111 -14.51 -7.21 -19.34
CA THR A 111 -15.64 -7.11 -20.27
C THR A 111 -16.26 -5.74 -20.20
N ALA A 112 -16.71 -5.23 -21.34
CA ALA A 112 -17.45 -3.98 -21.42
C ALA A 112 -18.92 -4.27 -21.69
N GLN A 113 -19.80 -3.66 -20.91
CA GLN A 113 -21.24 -3.77 -21.09
C GLN A 113 -21.84 -2.38 -21.25
N THR A 114 -22.65 -2.21 -22.29
CA THR A 114 -23.28 -0.93 -22.60
C THR A 114 -24.79 -1.07 -22.62
N ALA A 115 -25.48 -0.29 -21.78
CA ALA A 115 -26.94 -0.19 -21.78
C ALA A 115 -27.37 1.25 -21.51
N ASN A 116 -28.40 1.72 -22.23
CA ASN A 116 -28.99 3.05 -22.06
C ASN A 116 -27.94 4.19 -21.97
N GLN A 117 -26.93 4.15 -22.85
CA GLN A 117 -25.81 5.11 -22.92
C GLN A 117 -24.79 5.05 -21.78
N HIS A 118 -24.94 4.12 -20.83
CA HIS A 118 -23.96 3.87 -19.79
C HIS A 118 -23.09 2.67 -20.15
N THR A 119 -21.77 2.85 -20.11
CA THR A 119 -20.81 1.75 -20.27
C THR A 119 -20.16 1.45 -18.93
N VAL A 120 -20.11 0.16 -18.57
CA VAL A 120 -19.42 -0.33 -17.37
C VAL A 120 -18.36 -1.32 -17.80
N PHE A 121 -17.17 -1.18 -17.24
CA PHE A 121 -16.10 -2.16 -17.37
C PHE A 121 -16.13 -3.09 -16.16
N MET A 122 -16.27 -4.38 -16.43
CA MET A 122 -16.22 -5.44 -15.43
C MET A 122 -14.83 -6.07 -15.47
N LEU A 123 -14.04 -5.90 -14.41
CA LEU A 123 -12.72 -6.51 -14.25
C LEU A 123 -12.92 -7.93 -13.71
N GLU A 124 -12.74 -8.93 -14.56
CA GLU A 124 -13.25 -10.30 -14.31
C GLU A 124 -12.70 -10.92 -13.03
N ASP A 125 -11.43 -10.65 -12.72
CA ASP A 125 -10.75 -11.26 -11.58
C ASP A 125 -10.89 -10.45 -10.27
N PHE A 126 -11.33 -9.19 -10.31
CA PHE A 126 -11.48 -8.37 -9.10
C PHE A 126 -12.77 -8.75 -8.36
N ASN A 127 -12.68 -9.86 -7.63
CA ASN A 127 -13.76 -10.42 -6.81
C ASN A 127 -13.23 -10.81 -5.41
N SER A 128 -14.10 -11.38 -4.56
CA SER A 128 -13.76 -11.70 -3.17
C SER A 128 -12.67 -12.77 -3.01
N GLU A 129 -12.40 -13.54 -4.06
CA GLU A 129 -11.39 -14.60 -4.11
C GLU A 129 -10.07 -14.11 -4.71
N PHE A 130 -10.02 -12.89 -5.23
CA PHE A 130 -8.80 -12.32 -5.81
C PHE A 130 -7.63 -12.33 -4.83
N PHE A 131 -6.49 -12.78 -5.33
CA PHE A 131 -5.21 -12.67 -4.65
C PHE A 131 -4.07 -12.63 -5.66
N ILE A 132 -2.93 -12.11 -5.20
CA ILE A 132 -1.70 -12.03 -5.98
C ILE A 132 -0.74 -13.07 -5.42
N PRO A 133 -0.40 -14.13 -6.18
CA PRO A 133 0.57 -15.11 -5.74
C PRO A 133 1.96 -14.48 -5.73
N PHE A 134 2.63 -14.58 -4.60
CA PHE A 134 4.01 -14.13 -4.43
C PHE A 134 4.86 -15.29 -3.95
N SER A 135 6.03 -15.49 -4.57
CA SER A 135 6.99 -16.51 -4.14
C SER A 135 8.36 -15.86 -3.97
N PHE A 136 8.94 -16.03 -2.79
CA PHE A 136 10.33 -15.65 -2.53
C PHE A 136 11.00 -16.78 -1.77
N GLN A 137 11.91 -17.49 -2.45
CA GLN A 137 12.62 -18.64 -1.89
C GLN A 137 11.65 -19.73 -1.39
N LYS A 138 11.69 -20.08 -0.10
CA LYS A 138 10.79 -21.05 0.53
C LYS A 138 9.45 -20.45 0.99
N LEU A 139 9.29 -19.12 0.90
CA LEU A 139 8.08 -18.43 1.33
C LEU A 139 7.16 -18.22 0.12
N ASN A 140 5.97 -18.82 0.17
CA ASN A 140 4.88 -18.51 -0.74
C ASN A 140 3.82 -17.72 0.02
N LEU A 141 3.42 -16.58 -0.52
CA LEU A 141 2.40 -15.70 0.03
C LEU A 141 1.24 -15.56 -0.94
N MET A 142 0.04 -15.64 -0.38
CA MET A 142 -1.18 -15.14 -0.98
C MET A 142 -1.34 -13.70 -0.51
N ILE A 143 -1.03 -12.74 -1.38
CA ILE A 143 -1.24 -11.32 -1.08
C ILE A 143 -2.68 -10.97 -1.43
N LYS A 144 -3.50 -10.68 -0.41
CA LYS A 144 -4.92 -10.38 -0.57
C LYS A 144 -5.19 -8.89 -0.30
N PRO A 145 -5.53 -8.10 -1.33
CA PRO A 145 -6.02 -6.76 -1.12
C PRO A 145 -7.43 -6.82 -0.51
N GLN A 146 -7.66 -6.08 0.56
CA GLN A 146 -8.95 -5.99 1.22
C GLN A 146 -9.92 -5.20 0.33
N GLU A 147 -11.15 -5.71 0.20
CA GLU A 147 -12.26 -5.05 -0.53
C GLU A 147 -11.96 -4.73 -2.00
N ILE A 148 -11.12 -5.53 -2.67
CA ILE A 148 -10.81 -5.35 -4.10
C ILE A 148 -12.03 -5.51 -5.01
N ASP A 149 -13.03 -6.27 -4.58
CA ASP A 149 -14.28 -6.55 -5.28
C ASP A 149 -15.13 -5.30 -5.55
N ILE A 150 -14.99 -4.25 -4.74
CA ILE A 150 -15.70 -2.97 -4.96
C ILE A 150 -15.17 -2.23 -6.20
N TYR A 151 -13.98 -2.60 -6.68
CA TYR A 151 -13.36 -2.06 -7.89
C TYR A 151 -13.55 -2.98 -9.09
N GLY A 152 -14.31 -4.08 -8.95
CA GLY A 152 -14.60 -5.01 -10.04
C GLY A 152 -15.50 -4.42 -11.12
N GLY A 153 -16.25 -3.35 -10.84
CA GLY A 153 -17.10 -2.67 -11.81
C GLY A 153 -16.86 -1.17 -11.85
N ILE A 154 -16.42 -0.66 -13.01
CA ILE A 154 -16.03 0.74 -13.18
C ILE A 154 -16.96 1.40 -14.20
N PRO A 155 -17.76 2.40 -13.78
CA PRO A 155 -18.53 3.19 -14.72
C PRO A 155 -17.59 4.03 -15.59
N MET A 156 -17.89 4.09 -16.88
CA MET A 156 -17.06 4.80 -17.85
C MET A 156 -17.78 6.05 -18.35
N SER A 157 -17.18 7.21 -18.11
CA SER A 157 -17.59 8.48 -18.73
C SER A 157 -17.12 8.58 -20.18
N GLU A 158 -17.67 9.53 -20.95
CA GLU A 158 -17.25 9.77 -22.34
C GLU A 158 -15.74 10.04 -22.46
N ASP A 159 -15.17 10.83 -21.53
CA ASP A 159 -13.75 11.15 -21.49
C ASP A 159 -12.88 9.93 -21.17
N MET A 160 -13.33 9.06 -20.26
CA MET A 160 -12.64 7.82 -19.93
C MET A 160 -12.67 6.85 -21.11
N LEU A 161 -13.82 6.72 -21.79
CA LEU A 161 -13.96 5.90 -23.00
C LEU A 161 -13.03 6.40 -24.10
N ALA A 162 -12.98 7.71 -24.34
CA ALA A 162 -12.08 8.29 -25.34
C ALA A 162 -10.61 7.97 -25.02
N THR A 163 -10.20 8.18 -23.77
CA THR A 163 -8.81 7.91 -23.32
C THR A 163 -8.44 6.43 -23.38
N PHE A 164 -9.41 5.55 -23.11
CA PHE A 164 -9.25 4.11 -23.19
C PHE A 164 -9.14 3.64 -24.65
N PHE A 165 -10.09 4.04 -25.49
CA PHE A 165 -10.16 3.62 -26.90
C PHE A 165 -9.07 4.24 -27.77
N ASP A 166 -8.49 5.39 -27.40
CA ASP A 166 -7.33 6.01 -28.07
C ASP A 166 -6.07 5.10 -28.08
N GLY A 167 -6.09 3.98 -27.37
CA GLY A 167 -5.03 2.95 -27.43
C GLY A 167 -5.53 1.50 -27.54
N TYR A 168 -6.82 1.28 -27.71
CA TYR A 168 -7.44 -0.04 -27.69
C TYR A 168 -7.30 -0.77 -29.02
N ASP A 169 -6.73 -1.98 -29.01
CA ASP A 169 -6.54 -2.83 -30.20
C ASP A 169 -7.47 -4.05 -30.24
N GLY A 170 -8.54 -4.05 -29.43
CA GLY A 170 -9.46 -5.18 -29.33
C GLY A 170 -9.05 -6.24 -28.30
N LYS A 171 -8.03 -6.00 -27.47
CA LYS A 171 -7.62 -6.93 -26.40
C LYS A 171 -8.52 -6.84 -25.18
N ALA A 172 -8.98 -7.97 -24.69
CA ALA A 172 -9.82 -8.08 -23.48
C ALA A 172 -9.03 -7.95 -22.15
N PHE A 173 -7.92 -7.20 -22.12
CA PHE A 173 -7.09 -7.03 -20.91
C PHE A 173 -6.71 -5.57 -20.67
N ILE A 174 -6.59 -5.18 -19.41
CA ILE A 174 -6.21 -3.83 -18.96
C ILE A 174 -5.02 -3.93 -18.01
N SER A 175 -4.00 -3.09 -18.21
CA SER A 175 -2.88 -2.99 -17.26
C SER A 175 -3.29 -2.18 -16.04
N TYR A 176 -2.83 -2.58 -14.86
CA TYR A 176 -3.07 -1.84 -13.63
C TYR A 176 -1.79 -1.66 -12.81
N THR A 177 -1.81 -0.67 -11.91
CA THR A 177 -0.83 -0.49 -10.83
C THR A 177 -1.58 -0.43 -9.51
N LEU A 178 -1.23 -1.31 -8.58
CA LEU A 178 -1.88 -1.47 -7.29
C LEU A 178 -0.86 -1.28 -6.17
N HIS A 179 -1.15 -0.40 -5.22
CA HIS A 179 -0.38 -0.21 -4.01
C HIS A 179 -1.16 -0.77 -2.81
N ILE A 180 -0.54 -1.69 -2.08
CA ILE A 180 -1.15 -2.37 -0.94
C ILE A 180 -0.36 -2.02 0.32
N ARG A 181 -1.02 -1.43 1.33
CA ARG A 181 -0.43 -1.31 2.66
C ARG A 181 -0.73 -2.61 3.42
N ALA A 182 0.31 -3.39 3.71
CA ALA A 182 0.16 -4.63 4.46
C ALA A 182 -0.34 -4.33 5.88
N LYS A 183 -1.26 -5.16 6.39
CA LYS A 183 -1.97 -4.91 7.66
C LYS A 183 -1.97 -6.14 8.56
N TYR A 184 -2.08 -7.31 7.96
CA TYR A 184 -2.20 -8.56 8.68
C TYR A 184 -1.49 -9.69 7.94
N ALA A 185 -0.84 -10.57 8.69
CA ALA A 185 -0.22 -11.77 8.15
C ALA A 185 -0.64 -12.99 8.98
N SER A 186 -0.83 -14.15 8.33
CA SER A 186 -1.07 -15.43 9.00
C SER A 186 -0.19 -16.53 8.44
N ASP A 187 0.18 -17.47 9.34
CA ASP A 187 0.87 -18.71 8.98
C ASP A 187 -0.15 -19.79 8.59
N ASP A 188 -1.45 -19.51 8.67
CA ASP A 188 -2.50 -20.42 8.22
C ASP A 188 -2.31 -20.66 6.73
N LYS A 189 -1.85 -21.86 6.41
CA LYS A 189 -1.47 -22.23 5.07
C LYS A 189 -2.70 -22.65 4.28
N ILE A 190 -2.86 -22.06 3.10
CA ILE A 190 -3.88 -22.42 2.13
C ILE A 190 -3.20 -23.23 1.03
N LEU A 191 -3.68 -24.45 0.80
CA LEU A 191 -3.22 -25.29 -0.31
C LEU A 191 -4.01 -24.93 -1.56
N LEU A 192 -3.32 -24.51 -2.61
CA LEU A 192 -3.92 -24.21 -3.92
C LEU A 192 -3.82 -25.42 -4.87
N GLU A 193 -4.49 -25.32 -6.02
CA GLU A 193 -4.52 -26.38 -7.04
C GLU A 193 -3.14 -26.70 -7.62
N ASP A 194 -2.19 -25.77 -7.54
CA ASP A 194 -0.79 -25.99 -7.95
C ASP A 194 0.01 -26.87 -6.96
N GLY A 195 -0.62 -27.29 -5.86
CA GLY A 195 -0.05 -28.16 -4.85
C GLY A 195 0.90 -27.45 -3.88
N LYS A 196 1.02 -26.13 -3.95
CA LYS A 196 1.84 -25.36 -3.00
C LYS A 196 0.99 -24.81 -1.87
N GLU A 197 1.61 -24.74 -0.71
CA GLU A 197 1.05 -24.07 0.45
C GLU A 197 1.44 -22.60 0.44
N TYR A 198 0.44 -21.73 0.60
CA TYR A 198 0.57 -20.29 0.67
C TYR A 198 0.19 -19.77 2.05
N ALA A 199 1.08 -19.00 2.67
CA ALA A 199 0.74 -18.19 3.83
C ALA A 199 -0.02 -16.93 3.41
N LEU A 200 -0.72 -16.27 4.33
CA LEU A 200 -1.60 -15.17 4.02
C LEU A 200 -0.97 -13.82 4.37
N LEU A 201 -1.03 -12.85 3.45
CA LEU A 201 -0.71 -11.44 3.68
C LEU A 201 -1.88 -10.57 3.20
N ILE A 202 -2.62 -9.99 4.14
CA ILE A 202 -3.76 -9.10 3.85
C ILE A 202 -3.31 -7.64 3.97
N GLY A 203 -3.75 -6.80 3.05
CA GLY A 203 -3.50 -5.35 3.14
C GLY A 203 -4.62 -4.50 2.59
N ASP A 204 -4.64 -3.24 3.02
CA ASP A 204 -5.59 -2.25 2.52
C ASP A 204 -5.11 -1.70 1.16
N ILE A 205 -6.03 -1.46 0.23
CA ILE A 205 -5.73 -0.82 -1.05
C ILE A 205 -5.47 0.67 -0.78
N ALA A 206 -4.24 1.10 -1.06
CA ALA A 206 -3.78 2.46 -0.87
C ALA A 206 -3.97 3.29 -2.14
N TYR A 207 -3.68 2.69 -3.29
CA TYR A 207 -3.81 3.28 -4.62
C TYR A 207 -4.07 2.19 -5.64
N LEU A 208 -4.93 2.45 -6.61
CA LEU A 208 -5.17 1.58 -7.75
C LEU A 208 -5.34 2.45 -8.99
N ALA A 209 -4.54 2.21 -10.03
CA ALA A 209 -4.71 2.86 -11.32
C ALA A 209 -4.90 1.84 -12.42
N LEU A 210 -5.88 2.10 -13.29
CA LEU A 210 -6.01 1.41 -14.56
C LEU A 210 -5.32 2.24 -15.64
N LEU A 211 -4.47 1.58 -16.40
CA LEU A 211 -3.58 2.19 -17.37
C LEU A 211 -4.05 1.87 -18.78
N ASN A 212 -4.00 2.86 -19.65
CA ASN A 212 -4.12 2.61 -21.08
C ASN A 212 -2.80 2.03 -21.62
N ARG A 213 -2.79 1.67 -22.90
CA ARG A 213 -1.61 1.09 -23.57
C ARG A 213 -0.33 1.92 -23.46
N ASN A 214 -0.45 3.23 -23.32
CA ASN A 214 0.70 4.13 -23.20
C ASN A 214 1.22 4.22 -21.75
N GLY A 215 0.69 3.40 -20.84
CA GLY A 215 1.00 3.44 -19.41
C GLY A 215 0.41 4.66 -18.70
N LYS A 216 -0.50 5.40 -19.33
CA LYS A 216 -1.15 6.56 -18.72
C LYS A 216 -2.40 6.10 -17.95
N PRO A 217 -2.60 6.55 -16.71
CA PRO A 217 -3.82 6.25 -15.98
C PRO A 217 -5.03 6.91 -16.64
N PHE A 218 -6.11 6.14 -16.85
CA PHE A 218 -7.41 6.66 -17.28
C PHE A 218 -8.47 6.57 -16.18
N TRP A 219 -8.25 5.74 -15.17
CA TRP A 219 -9.05 5.65 -13.96
C TRP A 219 -8.11 5.42 -12.78
N VAL A 220 -8.38 6.09 -11.65
CA VAL A 220 -7.55 6.04 -10.45
C VAL A 220 -8.43 6.06 -9.20
N TYR A 221 -8.13 5.16 -8.28
CA TYR A 221 -8.53 5.24 -6.88
C TYR A 221 -7.31 5.55 -6.01
N GLU A 222 -7.52 6.43 -5.03
CA GLU A 222 -6.53 6.78 -4.03
C GLU A 222 -7.25 6.86 -2.67
N ALA A 223 -6.75 6.11 -1.69
CA ALA A 223 -7.38 6.06 -0.39
C ALA A 223 -7.24 7.41 0.33
N PRO A 224 -8.26 7.89 1.07
CA PRO A 224 -8.19 9.20 1.74
C PRO A 224 -7.04 9.34 2.76
N TRP A 225 -6.57 8.22 3.29
CA TRP A 225 -5.43 8.14 4.22
C TRP A 225 -4.09 7.93 3.50
N TYR A 226 -4.10 7.73 2.18
CA TYR A 226 -2.93 7.56 1.35
C TYR A 226 -2.59 8.92 0.72
N GLY A 227 -1.65 9.63 1.34
CA GLY A 227 -1.13 10.93 0.87
C GLY A 227 -1.74 12.13 1.61
N ASP A 228 -0.96 12.81 2.45
CA ASP A 228 -1.44 13.98 3.18
C ASP A 228 -1.51 15.25 2.29
N THR A 229 -2.70 15.84 2.27
CA THR A 229 -3.11 17.25 2.04
C THR A 229 -3.13 17.91 0.64
N MET A 230 -2.25 17.68 -0.34
CA MET A 230 -2.34 18.45 -1.62
C MET A 230 -3.26 17.84 -2.70
N GLN A 231 -3.53 16.53 -2.65
CA GLN A 231 -4.41 15.86 -3.63
C GLN A 231 -5.89 15.93 -3.28
N SER A 232 -6.29 16.21 -2.03
CA SER A 232 -7.71 16.36 -1.68
C SER A 232 -8.38 17.54 -2.41
N GLU A 233 -7.61 18.59 -2.73
CA GLU A 233 -8.08 19.74 -3.53
C GLU A 233 -8.21 19.40 -5.03
N LEU A 234 -7.43 18.43 -5.54
CA LEU A 234 -7.55 17.92 -6.91
C LEU A 234 -8.63 16.84 -7.04
N GLN A 235 -8.86 16.02 -6.01
CA GLN A 235 -9.97 15.05 -5.96
C GLN A 235 -11.35 15.75 -5.91
N GLY A 236 -11.41 17.00 -5.45
CA GLY A 236 -12.59 17.85 -5.62
C GLY A 236 -12.92 18.22 -7.08
N LEU A 237 -11.94 18.08 -8.00
CA LEU A 237 -12.11 18.34 -9.44
C LEU A 237 -12.38 17.07 -10.25
N TYR A 238 -11.89 15.91 -9.79
CA TYR A 238 -12.15 14.61 -10.41
C TYR A 238 -13.09 13.77 -9.54
N HIS A 239 -14.38 14.12 -9.61
CA HIS A 239 -15.52 13.22 -9.51
C HIS A 239 -15.37 12.03 -8.54
N LYS A 240 -15.96 12.19 -7.35
CA LYS A 240 -16.40 11.06 -6.52
C LYS A 240 -17.64 10.43 -7.18
N GLU A 241 -17.47 9.77 -8.31
CA GLU A 241 -18.51 8.91 -8.86
C GLU A 241 -18.71 7.74 -7.90
N LYS A 242 -19.96 7.51 -7.51
CA LYS A 242 -20.33 6.40 -6.64
C LYS A 242 -20.02 5.10 -7.38
N LEU A 243 -18.92 4.44 -7.02
CA LEU A 243 -18.62 3.08 -7.48
C LEU A 243 -19.79 2.16 -7.12
N LEU A 244 -20.21 1.35 -8.09
CA LEU A 244 -21.27 0.39 -7.88
C LEU A 244 -20.72 -0.76 -7.06
N THR A 245 -21.35 -1.04 -5.93
CA THR A 245 -21.06 -2.24 -5.13
C THR A 245 -21.50 -3.49 -5.88
N SER A 246 -20.96 -4.66 -5.56
CA SER A 246 -21.33 -5.94 -6.22
C SER A 246 -22.84 -6.19 -6.30
N PRO A 247 -23.66 -5.89 -5.27
CA PRO A 247 -25.12 -5.99 -5.37
C PRO A 247 -25.76 -5.00 -6.37
N GLU A 248 -25.18 -3.82 -6.54
CA GLU A 248 -25.66 -2.81 -7.50
C GLU A 248 -25.21 -3.16 -8.91
N LEU A 249 -24.00 -3.71 -9.08
CA LEU A 249 -23.50 -4.27 -10.34
C LEU A 249 -24.39 -5.42 -10.81
N ASN A 250 -24.78 -6.33 -9.92
CA ASN A 250 -25.68 -7.43 -10.24
C ASN A 250 -27.05 -6.94 -10.71
N LYS A 251 -27.57 -5.84 -10.14
CA LYS A 251 -28.83 -5.24 -10.62
C LYS A 251 -28.70 -4.68 -12.04
N VAL A 252 -27.61 -3.97 -12.33
CA VAL A 252 -27.34 -3.46 -13.68
C VAL A 252 -27.20 -4.63 -14.67
N GLN A 253 -26.51 -5.70 -14.27
CA GLN A 253 -26.40 -6.93 -15.05
C GLN A 253 -27.75 -7.59 -15.32
N ASP A 254 -28.63 -7.65 -14.31
CA ASP A 254 -29.97 -8.22 -14.43
C ASP A 254 -30.87 -7.37 -15.33
N GLU A 255 -30.77 -6.03 -15.25
CA GLU A 255 -31.46 -5.11 -16.15
C GLU A 255 -31.00 -5.28 -17.61
N ILE A 256 -29.69 -5.41 -17.84
CA ILE A 256 -29.10 -5.74 -19.14
C ILE A 256 -29.68 -7.07 -19.64
N ASN A 257 -29.62 -8.13 -18.83
CA ASN A 257 -30.07 -9.46 -19.21
C ASN A 257 -31.58 -9.51 -19.51
N GLN A 258 -32.41 -8.78 -18.76
CA GLN A 258 -33.86 -8.69 -19.00
C GLN A 258 -34.19 -7.97 -20.31
N GLN A 259 -33.41 -6.96 -20.70
CA GLN A 259 -33.61 -6.24 -21.96
C GLN A 259 -33.29 -7.09 -23.19
N TYR A 260 -32.37 -8.06 -23.07
CA TYR A 260 -32.03 -9.01 -24.14
C TYR A 260 -32.89 -10.29 -24.15
N GLN A 261 -33.81 -10.45 -23.20
CA GLN A 261 -34.76 -11.58 -23.15
C GLN A 261 -36.19 -11.23 -23.63
N GLN A 262 -36.44 -10.00 -24.09
CA GLN A 262 -37.72 -9.69 -24.74
C GLN A 262 -37.67 -10.06 -26.23
N PRO A 263 -38.62 -10.88 -26.73
CA PRO A 263 -38.67 -11.32 -28.14
C PRO A 263 -38.97 -10.20 -29.14
#